data_AF-A0A7C2ZUA8-F1
#
_entry.id   AF-A0A7C2ZUA8-F1
#
_cell.length_a   1.000
_cell.length_b   1.000
_cell.length_c   1.000
_cell.angle_alpha   90.00
_cell.angle_beta   90.00
_cell.angle_gamma   90.00
#
_symmetry.space_group_name_H-M   'P 1'
#
loop_
_entity.id
_entity.type
_entity.pdbx_description
1 polymer ?
#
loop_
_entity_poly.entity_id
_entity_poly.type
_entity_poly.pdbx_seq_one_letter_code
_entity_poly.pdbx_strand_id
1 'polypeptide(L)'
;MEEEISLKHPDKEELPRVMFPELDVQPRDDTPHLLIPIDPPEVWGCGVTYFRSAEMRDVETEGDIYSRAYRAERPEIFFKATSSRCVGPNEPVCIRSDSIHTAPEPELAYILDGKGRVIGYTIANDMSAWDIERENPLYLPQSKIYRGCCALGPMIVTSSEIPDPMDLSITCRIIREGEIIFEGEANTSQMKRSIDEINEYLLRDNPIPTGTVVMTGTGIVAPEDLPLRDRDVVEIEIEEIGILSNPVHKLEP
;
A
#
# COMPACT_ATOMS: atom_id res chain seq x y z
N MET A 1 1.11 10.02 20.67
CA MET A 1 1.03 9.06 21.80
C MET A 1 2.43 8.55 22.05
N GLU A 2 2.92 8.67 23.29
CA GLU A 2 4.22 8.12 23.70
C GLU A 2 4.02 6.65 24.05
N GLU A 3 4.24 5.73 23.11
CA GLU A 3 4.19 4.30 23.39
C GLU A 3 5.58 3.68 23.45
N GLU A 4 5.85 3.00 24.56
CA GLU A 4 7.11 2.37 24.90
C GLU A 4 7.00 0.87 24.58
N ILE A 5 7.63 0.41 23.49
CA ILE A 5 7.55 -1.00 23.05
C ILE A 5 8.61 -1.83 23.81
N SER A 6 8.17 -2.75 24.68
CA SER A 6 9.06 -3.68 25.39
C SER A 6 9.16 -5.02 24.65
N LEU A 7 10.28 -5.23 23.95
CA LEU A 7 10.66 -6.53 23.41
C LEU A 7 11.49 -7.31 24.46
N LYS A 8 11.23 -8.61 24.64
CA LYS A 8 12.06 -9.50 25.50
C LYS A 8 12.83 -10.49 24.64
N HIS A 9 14.15 -10.57 24.83
CA HIS A 9 15.04 -11.57 24.20
C HIS A 9 15.51 -12.56 25.27
N PRO A 10 15.53 -13.88 25.00
CA PRO A 10 15.77 -14.92 26.01
C PRO A 10 17.14 -14.84 26.73
N ASP A 11 18.13 -14.18 26.13
CA ASP A 11 19.51 -14.05 26.67
C ASP A 11 19.91 -12.63 27.12
N LYS A 12 18.97 -11.68 27.27
CA LYS A 12 19.28 -10.32 27.77
C LYS A 12 18.27 -9.90 28.84
N GLU A 13 18.77 -9.51 30.02
CA GLU A 13 17.96 -9.10 31.16
C GLU A 13 17.07 -7.88 30.84
N GLU A 14 17.52 -6.97 29.97
CA GLU A 14 16.71 -5.90 29.36
C GLU A 14 17.18 -5.62 27.91
N LEU A 15 16.23 -5.44 26.99
CA LEU A 15 16.53 -4.91 25.65
C LEU A 15 16.59 -3.38 25.71
N PRO A 16 17.46 -2.74 24.91
CA PRO A 16 17.50 -1.28 24.82
C PRO A 16 16.13 -0.76 24.38
N ARG A 17 15.63 0.26 25.10
CA ARG A 17 14.43 1.00 24.72
C ARG A 17 14.84 2.08 23.72
N VAL A 18 14.13 2.15 22.61
CA VAL A 18 14.31 3.14 21.54
C VAL A 18 12.95 3.75 21.23
N MET A 19 12.91 5.06 21.03
CA MET A 19 11.67 5.73 20.66
C MET A 19 11.39 5.54 19.17
N PHE A 20 10.11 5.45 18.78
CA PHE A 20 9.73 5.30 17.38
C PHE A 20 10.37 6.35 16.44
N PRO A 21 10.42 7.66 16.77
CA PRO A 21 11.07 8.66 15.91
C PRO A 21 12.59 8.47 15.76
N GLU A 22 13.24 7.71 16.64
CA GLU A 22 14.66 7.37 16.50
C GLU A 22 14.88 6.28 15.44
N LEU A 23 13.84 5.48 15.16
CA LEU A 23 13.86 4.41 14.15
C LEU A 23 13.25 4.85 12.81
N ASP A 24 12.37 5.85 12.82
CA ASP A 24 11.74 6.40 11.61
C ASP A 24 12.71 7.33 10.86
N VAL A 25 13.77 6.72 10.35
CA VAL A 25 14.88 7.37 9.68
C VAL A 25 15.25 6.60 8.42
N GLN A 26 16.01 7.25 7.53
CA GLN A 26 16.54 6.61 6.32
C GLN A 26 17.37 5.36 6.66
N PRO A 27 17.13 4.22 6.00
CA PRO A 27 17.86 2.97 6.24
C PRO A 27 19.37 3.12 6.04
N ARG A 28 20.15 2.67 7.03
CA ARG A 28 21.61 2.60 6.98
C ARG A 28 22.11 1.39 7.75
N ASP A 29 23.18 0.76 7.27
CA ASP A 29 23.78 -0.44 7.90
C ASP A 29 24.27 -0.20 9.34
N ASP A 30 24.60 1.05 9.68
CA ASP A 30 25.18 1.45 10.96
C ASP A 30 24.19 2.15 11.91
N THR A 31 22.95 2.35 11.48
CA THR A 31 21.93 3.12 12.20
C THR A 31 20.68 2.27 12.38
N PRO A 32 20.20 2.02 13.62
CA PRO A 32 18.91 1.35 13.81
C PRO A 32 17.78 2.10 13.10
N HIS A 33 16.96 1.38 12.36
CA HIS A 33 15.85 1.92 11.58
C HIS A 33 14.70 0.92 11.49
N LEU A 34 13.51 1.38 11.09
CA LEU A 34 12.37 0.53 10.82
C LEU A 34 12.61 -0.34 9.59
N LEU A 35 12.21 -1.60 9.69
CA LEU A 35 12.13 -2.52 8.56
C LEU A 35 10.67 -2.65 8.13
N ILE A 36 10.44 -3.30 6.99
CA ILE A 36 9.11 -3.80 6.65
C ILE A 36 8.57 -4.65 7.84
N PRO A 37 7.34 -4.43 8.32
CA PRO A 37 6.87 -5.06 9.56
C PRO A 37 6.61 -6.56 9.43
N ILE A 38 6.55 -7.08 8.20
CA ILE A 38 6.38 -8.49 7.88
C ILE A 38 7.08 -8.77 6.55
N ASP A 39 7.58 -9.99 6.38
CA ASP A 39 7.93 -10.54 5.08
C ASP A 39 6.70 -11.24 4.49
N PRO A 40 5.81 -10.54 3.75
CA PRO A 40 4.61 -11.17 3.22
C PRO A 40 5.00 -12.25 2.21
N PRO A 41 4.54 -13.51 2.38
CA PRO A 41 4.77 -14.52 1.37
C PRO A 41 4.08 -14.14 0.04
N GLU A 42 2.91 -13.51 0.14
CA GLU A 42 2.12 -12.99 -0.96
C GLU A 42 1.50 -11.64 -0.58
N VAL A 43 1.42 -10.73 -1.54
CA VAL A 43 0.63 -9.51 -1.47
C VAL A 43 -0.38 -9.53 -2.61
N TRP A 44 -1.64 -9.32 -2.29
CA TRP A 44 -2.74 -9.21 -3.24
C TRP A 44 -3.37 -7.81 -3.16
N GLY A 45 -3.98 -7.36 -4.25
CA GLY A 45 -4.73 -6.11 -4.30
C GLY A 45 -6.16 -6.32 -4.79
N CYS A 46 -7.06 -5.44 -4.34
CA CYS A 46 -8.42 -5.34 -4.81
C CYS A 46 -8.63 -3.94 -5.41
N GLY A 47 -8.67 -3.86 -6.74
CA GLY A 47 -8.86 -2.59 -7.43
C GLY A 47 -10.33 -2.16 -7.48
N VAL A 48 -10.54 -0.90 -7.86
CA VAL A 48 -11.87 -0.34 -8.18
C VAL A 48 -12.87 -0.49 -7.01
N THR A 49 -12.42 -0.23 -5.79
CA THR A 49 -13.25 -0.30 -4.58
C THR A 49 -13.86 1.05 -4.19
N TYR A 50 -13.37 2.15 -4.74
CA TYR A 50 -13.89 3.51 -4.54
C TYR A 50 -14.48 4.06 -5.85
N PHE A 51 -15.63 4.74 -5.76
CA PHE A 51 -16.32 5.29 -6.94
C PHE A 51 -15.45 6.25 -7.76
N ARG A 52 -14.71 7.14 -7.08
CA ARG A 52 -13.82 8.12 -7.71
C ARG A 52 -12.71 7.47 -8.55
N SER A 53 -12.14 6.37 -8.04
CA SER A 53 -11.12 5.59 -8.74
C SER A 53 -11.70 4.93 -10.00
N ALA A 54 -12.92 4.40 -9.92
CA ALA A 54 -13.61 3.80 -11.05
C ALA A 54 -13.91 4.81 -12.18
N GLU A 55 -14.44 5.99 -11.84
CA GLU A 55 -14.77 7.01 -12.86
C GLU A 55 -13.54 7.58 -13.57
N MET A 56 -12.47 7.87 -12.83
CA MET A 56 -11.23 8.41 -13.44
C MET A 56 -10.63 7.45 -14.46
N ARG A 57 -10.51 6.16 -14.11
CA ARG A 57 -9.88 5.17 -14.99
C ARG A 57 -10.65 4.91 -16.29
N ASP A 58 -12.00 4.95 -16.25
CA ASP A 58 -12.81 4.82 -17.47
C ASP A 58 -12.63 6.03 -18.42
N VAL A 59 -12.55 7.25 -17.87
CA VAL A 59 -12.28 8.46 -18.67
C VAL A 59 -10.92 8.37 -19.35
N GLU A 60 -9.91 7.86 -18.65
CA GLU A 60 -8.54 7.77 -19.15
C GLU A 60 -8.30 6.64 -20.16
N THR A 61 -9.14 5.59 -20.15
CA THR A 61 -8.99 4.43 -21.04
C THR A 61 -9.99 4.39 -22.20
N GLU A 62 -10.84 5.42 -22.34
CA GLU A 62 -11.96 5.45 -23.31
C GLU A 62 -12.80 4.15 -23.28
N GLY A 63 -12.95 3.55 -22.09
CA GLY A 63 -13.55 2.24 -21.86
C GLY A 63 -14.59 2.25 -20.74
N ASP A 64 -15.17 1.08 -20.46
CA ASP A 64 -16.14 0.89 -19.37
C ASP A 64 -15.77 -0.25 -18.41
N ILE A 65 -14.56 -0.80 -18.54
CA ILE A 65 -14.16 -2.01 -17.81
C ILE A 65 -14.10 -1.75 -16.30
N TYR A 66 -13.70 -0.53 -15.88
CA TYR A 66 -13.56 -0.19 -14.46
C TYR A 66 -14.94 0.07 -13.85
N SER A 67 -15.81 0.87 -14.46
CA SER A 67 -17.19 1.03 -13.93
C SER A 67 -18.00 -0.27 -13.97
N ARG A 68 -17.74 -1.16 -14.95
CA ARG A 68 -18.31 -2.51 -14.96
C ARG A 68 -17.83 -3.33 -13.79
N ALA A 69 -16.53 -3.36 -13.50
CA ALA A 69 -15.97 -4.04 -12.33
C ALA A 69 -16.53 -3.44 -11.02
N TYR A 70 -16.62 -2.10 -10.94
CA TYR A 70 -17.20 -1.40 -9.80
C TYR A 70 -18.63 -1.87 -9.53
N ARG A 71 -19.46 -2.05 -10.56
CA ARG A 71 -20.88 -2.44 -10.43
C ARG A 71 -21.12 -3.95 -10.37
N ALA A 72 -20.16 -4.77 -10.80
CA ALA A 72 -20.29 -6.22 -10.84
C ALA A 72 -20.40 -6.86 -9.45
N GLU A 73 -20.88 -8.09 -9.38
CA GLU A 73 -20.82 -8.89 -8.15
C GLU A 73 -19.38 -9.30 -7.83
N ARG A 74 -18.61 -9.67 -8.85
CA ARG A 74 -17.21 -10.07 -8.70
C ARG A 74 -16.29 -8.84 -8.64
N PRO A 75 -15.53 -8.63 -7.55
CA PRO A 75 -14.51 -7.60 -7.49
C PRO A 75 -13.29 -7.97 -8.34
N GLU A 76 -12.48 -6.97 -8.68
CA GLU A 76 -11.14 -7.20 -9.21
C GLU A 76 -10.24 -7.72 -8.08
N ILE A 77 -9.49 -8.79 -8.35
CA ILE A 77 -8.45 -9.31 -7.46
C ILE A 77 -7.21 -9.58 -8.31
N PHE A 78 -6.06 -9.06 -7.91
CA PHE A 78 -4.81 -9.26 -8.62
C PHE A 78 -3.65 -9.54 -7.65
N PHE A 79 -2.66 -10.30 -8.12
CA PHE A 79 -1.42 -10.51 -7.40
C PHE A 79 -0.55 -9.26 -7.51
N LYS A 80 -0.06 -8.73 -6.39
CA LYS A 80 0.73 -7.50 -6.34
C LYS A 80 2.23 -7.78 -6.20
N ALA A 81 2.64 -8.56 -5.21
CA ALA A 81 4.05 -8.70 -4.89
C ALA A 81 4.38 -9.97 -4.09
N THR A 82 5.65 -10.34 -4.15
CA THR A 82 6.32 -11.19 -3.16
C THR A 82 7.09 -10.27 -2.20
N SER A 83 7.44 -10.74 -0.99
CA SER A 83 8.27 -9.97 -0.03
C SER A 83 9.49 -9.30 -0.67
N SER A 84 10.23 -9.99 -1.53
CA SER A 84 11.42 -9.44 -2.21
C SER A 84 11.18 -8.25 -3.16
N ARG A 85 9.92 -7.91 -3.43
CA ARG A 85 9.49 -6.76 -4.24
C ARG A 85 8.86 -5.65 -3.40
N CYS A 86 8.62 -5.92 -2.13
CA CYS A 86 8.12 -4.99 -1.15
C CYS A 86 9.26 -4.23 -0.47
N VAL A 87 8.97 -3.04 0.02
CA VAL A 87 9.88 -2.22 0.83
C VAL A 87 9.18 -1.75 2.10
N GLY A 88 9.96 -1.46 3.14
CA GLY A 88 9.49 -0.91 4.40
C GLY A 88 9.48 0.62 4.43
N PRO A 89 9.34 1.21 5.63
CA PRO A 89 9.46 2.66 5.83
C PRO A 89 10.81 3.18 5.40
N ASN A 90 10.81 4.36 4.79
CA ASN A 90 11.98 5.12 4.33
C ASN A 90 12.84 4.43 3.25
N GLU A 91 12.55 3.18 2.89
CA GLU A 91 13.13 2.49 1.75
C GLU A 91 12.49 2.96 0.41
N PRO A 92 13.24 2.92 -0.71
CA PRO A 92 12.77 3.50 -1.95
C PRO A 92 11.69 2.66 -2.65
N VAL A 93 10.53 3.26 -2.88
CA VAL A 93 9.59 2.77 -3.90
C VAL A 93 10.09 3.15 -5.29
N CYS A 94 9.77 2.36 -6.30
CA CYS A 94 10.38 2.49 -7.62
C CYS A 94 9.39 2.98 -8.69
N ILE A 95 9.92 3.69 -9.68
CA ILE A 95 9.29 3.92 -10.99
C ILE A 95 10.00 3.00 -11.97
N ARG A 96 9.24 2.23 -12.76
CA ARG A 96 9.83 1.38 -13.83
C ARG A 96 10.62 2.22 -14.82
N SER A 97 11.70 1.69 -15.40
CA SER A 97 12.53 2.44 -16.36
C SER A 97 11.75 2.88 -17.61
N ASP A 98 10.77 2.07 -18.03
CA ASP A 98 9.91 2.28 -19.19
C ASP A 98 8.60 3.04 -18.91
N SER A 99 8.26 3.32 -17.65
CA SER A 99 7.06 4.11 -17.31
C SER A 99 7.35 5.61 -17.29
N ILE A 100 6.52 6.39 -17.98
CA ILE A 100 6.51 7.85 -17.93
C ILE A 100 5.45 8.41 -16.97
N HIS A 101 4.51 7.58 -16.52
CA HIS A 101 3.46 7.97 -15.59
C HIS A 101 3.22 6.87 -14.55
N THR A 102 3.96 6.93 -13.45
CA THR A 102 3.74 6.09 -12.26
C THR A 102 3.16 6.93 -11.13
N ALA A 103 2.13 6.40 -10.47
CA ALA A 103 1.45 7.03 -9.35
C ALA A 103 1.50 6.15 -8.09
N PRO A 104 1.50 6.76 -6.89
CA PRO A 104 1.24 6.02 -5.66
C PRO A 104 -0.26 5.77 -5.52
N GLU A 105 -0.62 4.65 -4.91
CA GLU A 105 -2.00 4.33 -4.56
C GLU A 105 -2.03 4.06 -3.04
N PRO A 106 -2.47 5.03 -2.22
CA PRO A 106 -2.53 4.90 -0.77
C PRO A 106 -3.70 4.03 -0.35
N GLU A 107 -3.42 2.95 0.38
CA GLU A 107 -4.43 1.96 0.74
C GLU A 107 -4.31 1.50 2.19
N LEU A 108 -5.46 1.22 2.80
CA LEU A 108 -5.51 0.32 3.95
C LEU A 108 -5.15 -1.09 3.44
N ALA A 109 -4.29 -1.78 4.18
CA ALA A 109 -4.03 -3.19 3.95
C ALA A 109 -4.30 -3.99 5.22
N TYR A 110 -4.73 -5.23 5.04
CA TYR A 110 -4.94 -6.17 6.14
C TYR A 110 -4.13 -7.44 5.95
N ILE A 111 -3.76 -8.04 7.07
CA ILE A 111 -2.94 -9.26 7.11
C ILE A 111 -3.84 -10.42 7.46
N LEU A 112 -3.70 -11.52 6.70
CA LEU A 112 -4.48 -12.73 6.87
C LEU A 112 -3.66 -13.85 7.51
N ASP A 113 -4.32 -14.67 8.33
CA ASP A 113 -3.81 -16.01 8.61
C ASP A 113 -4.16 -16.99 7.46
N GLY A 114 -3.59 -18.21 7.51
CA GLY A 114 -3.85 -19.25 6.49
C GLY A 114 -5.30 -19.77 6.45
N LYS A 115 -6.21 -19.23 7.26
CA LYS A 115 -7.67 -19.49 7.20
C LYS A 115 -8.45 -18.29 6.69
N GLY A 116 -7.79 -17.20 6.32
CA GLY A 116 -8.44 -15.97 5.86
C GLY A 116 -8.99 -15.10 6.98
N ARG A 117 -8.54 -15.27 8.23
CA ARG A 117 -8.91 -14.37 9.33
C ARG A 117 -7.98 -13.17 9.34
N VAL A 118 -8.54 -11.97 9.49
CA VAL A 118 -7.77 -10.74 9.67
C VAL A 118 -7.06 -10.79 11.02
N ILE A 119 -5.74 -10.61 11.02
CA ILE A 119 -4.90 -10.59 12.24
C ILE A 119 -4.37 -9.19 12.56
N GLY A 120 -4.40 -8.28 11.60
CA GLY A 120 -3.98 -6.90 11.79
C GLY A 120 -4.11 -6.07 10.52
N TYR A 121 -3.80 -4.79 10.66
CA TYR A 121 -3.86 -3.79 9.59
C TYR A 121 -2.53 -3.05 9.48
N THR A 122 -2.23 -2.55 8.30
CA THR A 122 -1.05 -1.73 8.02
C THR A 122 -1.36 -0.75 6.89
N ILE A 123 -0.47 0.22 6.64
CA ILE A 123 -0.55 1.12 5.49
C ILE A 123 0.17 0.46 4.33
N ALA A 124 -0.36 0.62 3.13
CA ALA A 124 0.26 0.12 1.93
C ALA A 124 0.26 1.16 0.80
N ASN A 125 1.32 1.13 -0.01
CA ASN A 125 1.44 1.91 -1.25
C ASN A 125 1.49 0.96 -2.46
N ASP A 126 0.44 0.95 -3.28
CA ASP A 126 0.41 0.20 -4.54
C ASP A 126 0.94 1.06 -5.69
N MET A 127 2.26 1.05 -5.88
CA MET A 127 2.89 1.78 -6.96
C MET A 127 2.47 1.23 -8.31
N SER A 128 1.94 2.12 -9.15
CA SER A 128 1.22 1.74 -10.36
C SER A 128 1.69 2.55 -11.57
N ALA A 129 2.24 1.87 -12.58
CA ALA A 129 2.57 2.49 -13.85
C ALA A 129 1.32 2.64 -14.71
N TRP A 130 0.54 3.70 -14.47
CA TRP A 130 -0.76 3.91 -15.12
C TRP A 130 -0.64 4.06 -16.63
N ASP A 131 0.44 4.62 -17.16
CA ASP A 131 0.67 4.68 -18.60
C ASP A 131 0.66 3.28 -19.25
N ILE A 132 1.33 2.31 -18.62
CA ILE A 132 1.38 0.93 -19.09
C ILE A 132 0.01 0.25 -18.94
N GLU A 133 -0.69 0.47 -17.82
CA GLU A 133 -2.03 -0.10 -17.59
C GLU A 133 -3.06 0.43 -18.61
N ARG A 134 -3.04 1.75 -18.87
CA ARG A 134 -3.96 2.41 -19.80
C ARG A 134 -3.70 2.03 -21.25
N GLU A 135 -2.46 1.74 -21.62
CA GLU A 135 -2.13 1.26 -22.98
C GLU A 135 -2.86 -0.04 -23.30
N ASN A 136 -2.92 -0.96 -22.34
CA ASN A 136 -3.69 -2.19 -22.47
C ASN A 136 -3.98 -2.81 -21.10
N PRO A 137 -5.24 -3.16 -20.77
CA PRO A 137 -5.55 -3.81 -19.50
C PRO A 137 -4.84 -5.16 -19.31
N LEU A 138 -4.40 -5.81 -20.38
CA LEU A 138 -3.57 -7.02 -20.30
C LEU A 138 -2.14 -6.76 -19.78
N TYR A 139 -1.72 -5.50 -19.72
CA TYR A 139 -0.41 -5.10 -19.19
C TYR A 139 -0.44 -4.81 -17.69
N LEU A 140 -1.60 -4.91 -17.03
CA LEU A 140 -1.74 -4.73 -15.58
C LEU A 140 -0.68 -5.48 -14.74
N PRO A 141 -0.31 -6.75 -15.03
CA PRO A 141 0.76 -7.41 -14.28
C PRO A 141 2.11 -6.69 -14.39
N GLN A 142 2.42 -6.10 -15.55
CA GLN A 142 3.66 -5.35 -15.76
C GLN A 142 3.64 -3.99 -15.07
N SER A 143 2.46 -3.34 -15.01
CA SER A 143 2.30 -2.04 -14.36
C SER A 143 2.26 -2.14 -12.83
N LYS A 144 1.95 -3.32 -12.28
CA LYS A 144 1.81 -3.54 -10.83
C LYS A 144 2.95 -4.35 -10.20
N ILE A 145 3.64 -5.24 -10.93
CA ILE A 145 4.58 -6.21 -10.35
C ILE A 145 6.02 -5.94 -10.83
N TYR A 146 6.82 -5.28 -10.00
CA TYR A 146 8.23 -4.99 -10.26
C TYR A 146 9.00 -4.73 -8.96
N ARG A 147 10.32 -4.49 -9.02
CA ARG A 147 11.13 -4.17 -7.84
C ARG A 147 10.63 -2.87 -7.20
N GLY A 148 10.40 -2.85 -5.88
CA GLY A 148 9.96 -1.65 -5.15
C GLY A 148 8.57 -1.17 -5.56
N CYS A 149 7.71 -2.06 -6.05
CA CYS A 149 6.36 -1.72 -6.48
C CYS A 149 5.34 -1.65 -5.34
N CYS A 150 5.71 -2.10 -4.14
CA CYS A 150 4.82 -2.16 -2.98
C CYS A 150 5.59 -1.68 -1.76
N ALA A 151 5.02 -0.78 -0.97
CA ALA A 151 5.52 -0.47 0.36
C ALA A 151 4.49 -0.86 1.41
N LEU A 152 4.94 -1.36 2.56
CA LEU A 152 4.10 -1.74 3.70
C LEU A 152 4.70 -1.16 4.99
N GLY A 153 3.86 -0.63 5.88
CA GLY A 153 4.32 -0.10 7.16
C GLY A 153 3.46 1.01 7.74
N PRO A 154 3.98 1.80 8.69
CA PRO A 154 5.25 1.57 9.38
C PRO A 154 5.20 0.42 10.38
N MET A 155 3.99 -0.02 10.74
CA MET A 155 3.74 -1.08 11.71
C MET A 155 2.52 -1.88 11.31
N ILE A 156 2.31 -3.00 12.01
CA ILE A 156 1.05 -3.74 11.98
C ILE A 156 0.34 -3.47 13.29
N VAL A 157 -0.83 -2.86 13.22
CA VAL A 157 -1.74 -2.76 14.37
C VAL A 157 -2.60 -4.01 14.42
N THR A 158 -2.84 -4.54 15.61
CA THR A 158 -3.64 -5.76 15.74
C THR A 158 -5.09 -5.49 15.39
N SER A 159 -5.81 -6.53 14.96
CA SER A 159 -7.22 -6.37 14.57
C SER A 159 -8.14 -5.87 15.71
N SER A 160 -7.68 -5.92 16.97
CA SER A 160 -8.42 -5.37 18.12
C SER A 160 -8.20 -3.88 18.34
N GLU A 161 -7.11 -3.30 17.82
CA GLU A 161 -6.86 -1.85 17.93
C GLU A 161 -7.76 -1.06 16.98
N ILE A 162 -8.12 -1.64 15.83
CA ILE A 162 -9.04 -1.05 14.84
C ILE A 162 -10.34 -1.86 14.83
N PRO A 163 -11.35 -1.47 15.63
CA PRO A 163 -12.62 -2.18 15.69
C PRO A 163 -13.49 -1.96 14.43
N ASP A 164 -13.35 -0.81 13.76
CA ASP A 164 -14.05 -0.50 12.51
C ASP A 164 -13.06 -0.08 11.41
N PRO A 165 -12.58 -1.01 10.57
CA PRO A 165 -11.65 -0.68 9.49
C PRO A 165 -12.32 0.07 8.32
N MET A 166 -13.66 0.22 8.35
CA MET A 166 -14.45 0.90 7.34
C MET A 166 -14.76 2.36 7.72
N ASP A 167 -14.09 2.94 8.72
CA ASP A 167 -14.19 4.37 9.04
C ASP A 167 -12.85 4.95 9.52
N LEU A 168 -11.85 4.93 8.62
CA LEU A 168 -10.51 5.46 8.87
C LEU A 168 -10.17 6.55 7.87
N SER A 169 -9.62 7.66 8.35
CA SER A 169 -9.09 8.73 7.51
C SER A 169 -7.79 8.27 6.84
N ILE A 170 -7.66 8.54 5.53
CA ILE A 170 -6.44 8.29 4.74
C ILE A 170 -6.01 9.62 4.12
N THR A 171 -4.74 9.98 4.30
CA THR A 171 -4.13 11.15 3.66
C THR A 171 -2.89 10.72 2.88
N CYS A 172 -2.70 11.27 1.69
CA CYS A 172 -1.52 11.03 0.86
C CYS A 172 -0.90 12.36 0.44
N ARG A 173 0.40 12.51 0.66
CA ARG A 173 1.19 13.68 0.28
C ARG A 173 2.30 13.25 -0.66
N ILE A 174 2.50 14.03 -1.72
CA ILE A 174 3.70 13.92 -2.57
C ILE A 174 4.53 15.18 -2.33
N ILE A 175 5.76 14.97 -1.88
CA ILE A 175 6.71 16.02 -1.57
C ILE A 175 7.81 16.02 -2.63
N ARG A 176 8.07 17.17 -3.22
CA ARG A 176 9.13 17.38 -4.22
C ARG A 176 9.99 18.55 -3.78
N GLU A 177 11.29 18.30 -3.65
CA GLU A 177 12.27 19.33 -3.23
C GLU A 177 11.90 20.01 -1.89
N GLY A 178 11.24 19.27 -0.99
CA GLY A 178 10.81 19.75 0.34
C GLY A 178 9.44 20.43 0.37
N GLU A 179 8.77 20.58 -0.77
CA GLU A 179 7.44 21.20 -0.87
C GLU A 179 6.36 20.15 -1.16
N ILE A 180 5.19 20.27 -0.52
CA ILE A 180 4.03 19.42 -0.81
C ILE A 180 3.44 19.87 -2.16
N ILE A 181 3.58 19.04 -3.19
CA ILE A 181 3.06 19.32 -4.54
C ILE A 181 1.67 18.71 -4.78
N PHE A 182 1.29 17.74 -3.95
CA PHE A 182 -0.04 17.12 -3.96
C PHE A 182 -0.38 16.68 -2.54
N GLU A 183 -1.62 16.93 -2.13
CA GLU A 183 -2.24 16.40 -0.93
C GLU A 183 -3.65 15.96 -1.28
N GLY A 184 -3.98 14.71 -0.94
CA GLY A 184 -5.29 14.13 -1.15
C GLY A 184 -5.76 13.40 0.11
N GLU A 185 -7.07 13.40 0.31
CA GLU A 185 -7.73 12.78 1.46
C GLU A 185 -8.85 11.85 0.97
N ALA A 186 -9.06 10.76 1.70
CA ALA A 186 -10.19 9.85 1.57
C ALA A 186 -10.54 9.27 2.95
N ASN A 187 -11.64 8.54 3.04
CA ASN A 187 -11.97 7.78 4.23
C ASN A 187 -12.50 6.38 3.82
N THR A 188 -12.14 5.35 4.58
CA THR A 188 -12.49 3.95 4.23
C THR A 188 -14.00 3.66 4.23
N SER A 189 -14.83 4.54 4.79
CA SER A 189 -16.30 4.48 4.70
C SER A 189 -16.82 4.68 3.28
N GLN A 190 -16.00 5.25 2.40
CA GLN A 190 -16.31 5.40 0.97
C GLN A 190 -16.03 4.12 0.17
N MET A 191 -15.37 3.14 0.79
CA MET A 191 -15.06 1.87 0.15
C MET A 191 -16.33 1.05 -0.05
N LYS A 192 -16.60 0.69 -1.31
CA LYS A 192 -17.78 -0.08 -1.67
C LYS A 192 -17.71 -1.53 -1.19
N ARG A 193 -16.52 -2.14 -1.30
CA ARG A 193 -16.32 -3.57 -1.05
C ARG A 193 -15.89 -3.77 0.40
N SER A 194 -16.60 -4.63 1.13
CA SER A 194 -16.17 -4.97 2.48
C SER A 194 -14.97 -5.91 2.45
N ILE A 195 -14.20 -5.94 3.54
CA ILE A 195 -13.09 -6.90 3.70
C ILE A 195 -13.58 -8.34 3.55
N ASP A 196 -14.76 -8.67 4.10
CA ASP A 196 -15.36 -10.00 3.98
C ASP A 196 -15.65 -10.37 2.52
N GLU A 197 -16.14 -9.42 1.71
CA GLU A 197 -16.40 -9.64 0.28
C GLU A 197 -15.09 -9.88 -0.48
N ILE A 198 -14.05 -9.08 -0.21
CA ILE A 198 -12.73 -9.25 -0.83
C ILE A 198 -12.16 -10.64 -0.48
N ASN A 199 -12.23 -11.03 0.80
CA ASN A 199 -11.78 -12.33 1.28
C ASN A 199 -12.53 -13.50 0.64
N GLU A 200 -13.85 -13.38 0.48
CA GLU A 200 -14.67 -14.43 -0.14
C GLU A 200 -14.15 -14.77 -1.55
N TYR A 201 -13.82 -13.76 -2.35
CA TYR A 201 -13.32 -13.95 -3.70
C TYR A 201 -11.85 -14.34 -3.75
N LEU A 202 -11.01 -13.77 -2.89
CA LEU A 202 -9.59 -14.10 -2.81
C LEU A 202 -9.36 -15.55 -2.42
N LEU A 203 -10.15 -16.09 -1.48
CA LEU A 203 -9.98 -17.45 -0.93
C LEU A 203 -10.72 -18.52 -1.74
N ARG A 204 -11.53 -18.11 -2.74
CA ARG A 204 -12.33 -19.02 -3.56
C ARG A 204 -11.43 -19.88 -4.43
N ASP A 205 -11.28 -21.14 -4.02
CA ASP A 205 -10.42 -22.14 -4.67
C ASP A 205 -8.94 -21.73 -4.74
N ASN A 206 -8.52 -20.79 -3.89
CA ASN A 206 -7.18 -20.20 -3.88
C ASN A 206 -6.64 -20.14 -2.45
N PRO A 207 -5.90 -21.18 -2.01
CA PRO A 207 -5.32 -21.19 -0.67
C PRO A 207 -4.21 -20.15 -0.55
N ILE A 208 -4.16 -19.46 0.58
CA ILE A 208 -3.13 -18.44 0.87
C ILE A 208 -2.27 -18.85 2.08
N PRO A 209 -1.00 -18.43 2.13
CA PRO A 209 -0.16 -18.60 3.30
C PRO A 209 -0.54 -17.64 4.45
N THR A 210 -0.24 -18.03 5.69
CA THR A 210 -0.29 -17.10 6.83
C THR A 210 0.68 -15.95 6.61
N GLY A 211 0.23 -14.72 6.86
CA GLY A 211 1.01 -13.51 6.62
C GLY A 211 0.78 -12.90 5.23
N THR A 212 -0.13 -13.46 4.42
CA THR A 212 -0.58 -12.80 3.19
C THR A 212 -1.16 -11.43 3.52
N VAL A 213 -0.76 -10.42 2.75
CA VAL A 213 -1.26 -9.05 2.86
C VAL A 213 -2.22 -8.78 1.72
N VAL A 214 -3.34 -8.13 2.02
CA VAL A 214 -4.33 -7.74 1.02
C VAL A 214 -4.57 -6.25 1.09
N MET A 215 -4.41 -5.58 -0.05
CA MET A 215 -4.63 -4.15 -0.21
C MET A 215 -6.04 -3.88 -0.74
N THR A 216 -6.71 -2.86 -0.21
CA THR A 216 -8.17 -2.69 -0.35
C THR A 216 -8.58 -1.73 -1.46
N GLY A 217 -7.65 -1.24 -2.27
CA GLY A 217 -7.87 -0.21 -3.28
C GLY A 217 -7.78 1.20 -2.72
N THR A 218 -7.49 2.16 -3.60
CA THR A 218 -7.35 3.59 -3.26
C THR A 218 -8.59 4.42 -3.59
N GLY A 219 -8.90 5.38 -2.70
CA GLY A 219 -9.84 6.49 -2.94
C GLY A 219 -9.17 7.80 -3.37
N ILE A 220 -7.83 7.86 -3.31
CA ILE A 220 -7.02 9.03 -3.62
C ILE A 220 -6.28 8.80 -4.93
N VAL A 221 -6.48 9.69 -5.89
CA VAL A 221 -5.90 9.62 -7.23
C VAL A 221 -5.21 10.95 -7.50
N ALA A 222 -3.89 10.92 -7.64
CA ALA A 222 -3.11 12.11 -7.99
C ALA A 222 -3.47 12.60 -9.41
N PRO A 223 -3.45 13.91 -9.67
CA PRO A 223 -3.69 14.47 -11.00
C PRO A 223 -2.68 13.96 -12.05
N GLU A 224 -3.14 13.80 -13.30
CA GLU A 224 -2.33 13.28 -14.41
C GLU A 224 -1.13 14.18 -14.76
N ASP A 225 -1.21 15.47 -14.49
CA ASP A 225 -0.12 16.43 -14.73
C ASP A 225 0.95 16.41 -13.63
N LEU A 226 0.78 15.58 -12.60
CA LEU A 226 1.70 15.43 -11.47
C LEU A 226 2.24 13.99 -11.33
N PRO A 227 2.90 13.41 -12.35
CA PRO A 227 3.54 12.11 -12.21
C PRO A 227 4.65 12.17 -11.16
N LEU A 228 4.91 11.03 -10.50
CA LEU A 228 6.06 10.88 -9.63
C LEU A 228 7.36 11.04 -10.43
N ARG A 229 8.39 11.55 -9.74
CA ARG A 229 9.76 11.72 -10.26
C ARG A 229 10.75 11.11 -9.29
N ASP A 230 11.95 10.83 -9.80
CA ASP A 230 13.08 10.45 -8.95
C ASP A 230 13.27 11.49 -7.83
N ARG A 231 13.49 11.03 -6.60
CA ARG A 231 13.65 11.82 -5.38
C ARG A 231 12.42 12.54 -4.84
N ASP A 232 11.24 12.33 -5.43
CA ASP A 232 10.01 12.64 -4.70
C ASP A 232 9.92 11.80 -3.42
N VAL A 233 9.14 12.25 -2.45
CA VAL A 233 8.78 11.47 -1.26
C VAL A 233 7.27 11.31 -1.24
N VAL A 234 6.80 10.08 -1.05
CA VAL A 234 5.38 9.78 -0.86
C VAL A 234 5.16 9.50 0.62
N GLU A 235 4.26 10.25 1.25
CA GLU A 235 3.82 10.02 2.62
C GLU A 235 2.34 9.60 2.61
N ILE A 236 2.04 8.49 3.28
CA ILE A 236 0.69 7.98 3.44
C ILE A 236 0.40 7.86 4.92
N GLU A 237 -0.63 8.55 5.37
CA GLU A 237 -1.08 8.58 6.75
C GLU A 237 -2.44 7.89 6.84
N ILE A 238 -2.57 6.95 7.78
CA ILE A 238 -3.85 6.34 8.12
C ILE A 238 -4.05 6.50 9.62
N GLU A 239 -5.25 6.98 9.97
CA GLU A 239 -5.71 7.11 11.35
C GLU A 239 -5.50 5.80 12.13
N GLU A 240 -5.10 5.90 13.40
CA GLU A 240 -4.80 4.76 14.29
C GLU A 240 -3.59 3.89 13.90
N ILE A 241 -2.97 4.07 12.72
CA ILE A 241 -1.80 3.29 12.28
C ILE A 241 -0.51 4.12 12.28
N GLY A 242 -0.50 5.31 11.67
CA GLY A 242 0.69 6.18 11.60
C GLY A 242 0.98 6.69 10.19
N ILE A 243 2.25 6.91 9.88
CA ILE A 243 2.72 7.43 8.58
C ILE A 243 3.72 6.47 7.95
N LEU A 244 3.47 6.08 6.71
CA LEU A 244 4.41 5.37 5.85
C LEU A 244 5.02 6.39 4.87
N SER A 245 6.32 6.64 4.99
CA SER A 245 7.07 7.53 4.11
C SER A 245 8.04 6.73 3.24
N ASN A 246 8.05 6.98 1.93
CA ASN A 246 8.97 6.32 1.00
C ASN A 246 9.55 7.33 0.01
N PRO A 247 10.90 7.44 -0.10
CA PRO A 247 11.50 8.14 -1.23
C PRO A 247 11.24 7.37 -2.53
N VAL A 248 11.20 8.09 -3.65
CA VAL A 248 10.96 7.53 -4.97
C VAL A 248 12.28 7.39 -5.73
N HIS A 249 12.48 6.24 -6.36
CA HIS A 249 13.64 5.96 -7.21
C HIS A 249 13.22 5.57 -8.63
N LYS A 250 13.71 6.29 -9.65
CA LYS A 250 13.53 5.90 -11.05
C LYS A 250 14.56 4.82 -11.42
N LEU A 251 14.08 3.65 -11.86
CA LEU A 251 14.95 2.59 -12.33
C LEU A 251 15.59 2.97 -13.67
N GLU A 252 16.86 2.58 -13.84
CA GLU A 252 17.59 2.67 -15.09
C GLU A 252 17.45 1.38 -15.92
N PRO A 253 17.50 1.45 -17.27
CA PRO A 253 17.41 0.29 -18.16
C PRO A 253 18.55 -0.75 -18.01
#